data_AF-A0A6I2ZTY5-F1
#
_entry.id   AF-A0A6I2ZTY5-F1
#
_cell.length_a   1.000
_cell.length_b   1.000
_cell.length_c   1.000
_cell.angle_alpha   90.00
_cell.angle_beta   90.00
_cell.angle_gamma   90.00
#
_symmetry.space_group_name_H-M   'P 1'
#
loop_
_entity.id
_entity.type
_entity.pdbx_description
1 polymer ?
#
loop_
_entity_poly.entity_id
_entity_poly.type
_entity_poly.pdbx_seq_one_letter_code
_entity_poly.pdbx_strand_id
1 'polypeptide(L)' 'MNLDRPWHILVLLIVVVVLFGSKRLPDSARSLGRSLRIFKSEMKELNKEDGKSDKDNKPSSDN' A
#
# COMPACT_ATOMS: atom_id res chain seq x y z
N MET A 1 24.47 -2.26 11.78
CA MET A 1 24.98 -0.90 12.02
C MET A 1 25.45 -0.33 10.69
N ASN A 2 24.90 0.84 10.28
CA ASN A 2 25.04 1.55 9.00
C ASN A 2 24.12 1.13 7.82
N LEU A 3 22.85 0.83 8.10
CA LEU A 3 21.84 0.62 7.04
C LEU A 3 21.24 1.95 6.52
N ASP A 4 21.65 3.07 7.12
CA ASP A 4 21.04 4.40 6.92
C ASP A 4 21.67 5.21 5.77
N ARG A 5 22.61 4.61 5.02
CA ARG A 5 23.17 5.27 3.84
C ARG A 5 22.28 4.99 2.64
N PRO A 6 21.56 5.99 2.09
CA PRO A 6 20.72 5.83 0.90
C PRO A 6 21.49 5.25 -0.30
N TRP A 7 22.83 5.31 -0.26
CA TRP A 7 23.73 4.66 -1.21
C TRP A 7 23.52 3.16 -1.38
N HIS A 8 23.26 2.40 -0.31
CA HIS A 8 23.06 0.94 -0.44
C HIS A 8 21.81 0.61 -1.24
N ILE A 9 20.72 1.36 -1.00
CA ILE A 9 19.46 1.20 -1.73
C ILE A 9 19.68 1.56 -3.21
N LEU A 10 20.45 2.61 -3.50
CA LEU A 10 20.75 3.01 -4.88
C LEU A 10 21.54 1.92 -5.61
N VAL A 11 22.57 1.35 -4.98
CA VAL A 11 23.35 0.23 -5.56
C VAL A 11 22.46 -0.99 -5.79
N LEU A 12 21.64 -1.37 -4.82
CA LEU A 12 20.70 -2.49 -4.97
C LEU A 12 19.72 -2.25 -6.13
N LEU A 13 19.17 -1.03 -6.24
CA LEU A 13 18.25 -0.67 -7.31
C LEU A 13 18.92 -0.77 -8.68
N ILE A 14 20.18 -0.32 -8.81
CA ILE A 14 20.97 -0.48 -10.04
C ILE A 14 21.13 -1.96 -10.38
N VAL A 15 21.51 -2.80 -9.41
CA VAL A 15 21.68 -4.26 -9.62
C VAL A 15 20.37 -4.91 -10.10
N VAL A 16 19.25 -4.59 -9.45
CA VAL A 16 17.94 -5.13 -9.86
C VAL A 16 17.57 -4.65 -11.27
N VAL A 17 17.82 -3.39 -11.62
CA VAL A 17 17.58 -2.87 -12.97
C VAL A 17 18.45 -3.55 -14.03
N VAL A 18 19.71 -3.89 -13.70
CA VAL A 18 20.59 -4.61 -14.63
C VAL A 18 20.12 -6.05 -14.85
N LEU A 19 19.73 -6.76 -13.78
CA LEU A 19 19.27 -8.16 -13.86
C LEU A 19 17.90 -8.31 -14.54
N PHE A 20 16.95 -7.45 -14.18
CA PHE A 20 15.57 -7.54 -14.68
C PHE A 20 15.34 -6.67 -15.93
N GLY A 21 16.17 -5.66 -16.16
CA GLY A 21 16.02 -4.66 -17.21
C GLY A 21 15.14 -3.47 -16.79
N SER A 22 15.44 -2.29 -17.35
CA SER A 22 14.76 -1.02 -17.07
C SER A 22 13.26 -1.01 -17.41
N LYS A 23 12.81 -1.90 -18.31
CA LYS A 23 11.39 -2.01 -18.69
C LYS A 23 10.61 -3.00 -17.84
N ARG A 24 11.22 -4.09 -17.34
CA ARG A 24 10.47 -5.14 -16.62
C ARG A 24 10.20 -4.79 -15.17
N LEU A 25 11.14 -4.12 -14.50
CA LEU A 25 10.95 -3.65 -13.13
C LEU A 25 9.71 -2.74 -12.98
N PRO A 26 9.56 -1.64 -13.77
CA PRO A 26 8.37 -0.79 -13.65
C PRO A 26 7.12 -1.48 -14.17
N ASP A 27 7.20 -2.36 -15.17
CA ASP A 27 6.03 -3.03 -15.74
C ASP A 27 5.44 -4.06 -14.76
N SER A 28 6.29 -4.89 -14.16
CA SER A 28 5.89 -5.81 -13.09
C SER A 28 5.41 -5.07 -11.85
N ALA A 29 6.06 -3.97 -11.45
CA ALA A 29 5.58 -3.14 -10.34
C ALA A 29 4.20 -2.51 -10.65
N ARG A 30 3.94 -2.11 -11.90
CA ARG A 30 2.64 -1.56 -12.32
C ARG A 30 1.54 -2.61 -12.29
N SER A 31 1.78 -3.82 -12.77
CA SER A 31 0.76 -4.89 -12.75
C SER A 31 0.44 -5.33 -11.31
N LEU A 32 1.48 -5.54 -10.49
CA LEU A 32 1.34 -5.84 -9.06
C LEU A 32 0.65 -4.68 -8.31
N GLY A 33 1.01 -3.44 -8.62
CA GLY A 33 0.39 -2.25 -8.02
C GLY A 33 -1.10 -2.11 -8.34
N ARG A 34 -1.53 -2.48 -9.56
CA ARG A 34 -2.97 -2.53 -9.90
C ARG A 34 -3.70 -3.58 -9.08
N SER A 35 -3.15 -4.78 -8.94
CA SER A 35 -3.73 -5.85 -8.12
C SER A 35 -3.82 -5.46 -6.65
N LEU A 36 -2.75 -4.87 -6.09
CA LEU A 36 -2.74 -4.39 -4.71
C LEU A 36 -3.72 -3.23 -4.49
N ARG A 37 -3.94 -2.38 -5.48
CA ARG A 37 -4.93 -1.28 -5.38
C ARG A 37 -6.35 -1.83 -5.27
N ILE A 38 -6.70 -2.81 -6.09
CA ILE A 38 -8.02 -3.46 -6.05
C ILE A 38 -8.20 -4.13 -4.69
N PHE A 39 -7.24 -4.98 -4.29
CA PHE A 39 -7.26 -5.66 -3.00
C PHE A 39 -7.33 -4.69 -1.81
N LYS A 40 -6.60 -3.57 -1.86
CA LYS A 40 -6.65 -2.53 -0.82
C LYS A 40 -7.99 -1.81 -0.77
N SER A 41 -8.63 -1.55 -1.92
CA SER A 41 -9.96 -0.95 -1.96
C SER A 41 -11.01 -1.88 -1.34
N GLU A 42 -11.00 -3.16 -1.71
CA GLU A 42 -11.88 -4.17 -1.14
C GLU A 42 -11.63 -4.32 0.38
N MET A 43 -10.37 -4.45 0.80
CA MET A 43 -10.00 -4.49 2.22
C MET A 43 -10.48 -3.25 2.99
N LYS A 44 -10.39 -2.05 2.38
CA LYS A 44 -10.83 -0.80 3.01
C LYS A 44 -12.36 -0.74 3.16
N GLU A 45 -13.10 -1.31 2.21
CA GLU A 45 -14.56 -1.42 2.29
C GLU A 45 -14.97 -2.32 3.45
N LEU A 46 -14.35 -3.49 3.57
CA LEU A 46 -14.54 -4.40 4.71
C LEU A 46 -14.25 -3.70 6.05
N ASN A 47 -13.09 -3.05 6.17
CA ASN A 47 -12.72 -2.31 7.39
C ASN A 47 -13.67 -1.11 7.69
N LYS A 48 -14.35 -0.57 6.67
CA LYS A 48 -15.29 0.54 6.84
C LYS A 48 -16.67 0.05 7.27
N GLU A 49 -17.09 -1.14 6.85
CA GLU A 49 -18.28 -1.81 7.37
C GLU A 49 -18.11 -2.23 8.84
N ASP A 50 -16.92 -2.70 9.22
CA ASP A 50 -16.62 -3.07 10.62
C ASP A 50 -16.51 -1.84 11.55
N GLY A 51 -16.20 -0.65 11.01
CA GLY A 51 -15.94 0.58 11.78
C GLY A 51 -17.06 1.61 11.80
N LYS A 52 -18.24 1.31 11.23
CA LYS A 52 -19.34 2.29 11.08
C LYS A 52 -20.69 1.87 11.65
N SER A 53 -20.67 0.93 12.61
CA SER A 53 -21.87 0.50 13.33
C SER A 53 -21.93 0.89 14.81
N ASP A 54 -20.97 1.70 15.33
CA ASP A 54 -20.90 1.95 16.79
C ASP A 54 -20.63 3.40 17.24
N LYS A 55 -20.97 4.42 16.44
CA LYS A 55 -21.05 5.82 16.91
C LYS A 55 -22.18 6.63 16.28
N ASP A 56 -23.40 6.08 16.24
CA ASP A 56 -24.61 6.89 16.05
C ASP A 56 -25.81 6.33 16.83
N ASN A 57 -25.56 5.89 18.07
CA ASN A 57 -26.62 5.52 19.00
C ASN A 57 -26.41 6.21 20.35
N LYS A 58 -26.46 7.55 20.35
CA LYS A 58 -26.78 8.32 21.54
C LYS A 58 -28.22 8.81 21.37
N PRO A 59 -29.23 8.13 21.95
CA PRO A 59 -30.55 8.72 22.06
C PRO A 59 -30.43 9.88 23.05
N SER A 60 -30.17 11.06 22.51
CA SER A 60 -30.29 12.29 23.27
C SER A 60 -31.79 12.58 23.32
N SER A 61 -32.38 12.30 24.49
CA SER A 61 -33.44 13.15 25.03
C SER A 61 -33.11 14.61 24.77
N ASP A 62 -34.10 15.43 24.40
CA ASP A 62 -34.61 16.55 25.22
C ASP A 62 -35.21 17.68 24.35
N ASN A 63 -36.37 18.18 24.82
CA ASN A 63 -37.31 19.20 24.30
C ASN A 63 -38.32 18.83 23.21
#